data_AF-A0A328A984-F1
#
_entry.id   AF-A0A328A984-F1
#
_cell.length_a   1.000
_cell.length_b   1.000
_cell.length_c   1.000
_cell.angle_alpha   90.00
_cell.angle_beta   90.00
_cell.angle_gamma   90.00
#
_symmetry.space_group_name_H-M   'P 1'
#
loop_
_entity.id
_entity.type
_entity.pdbx_description
1 polymer ?
#
loop_
_entity_poly.entity_id
_entity_poly.type
_entity_poly.pdbx_seq_one_letter_code
_entity_poly.pdbx_strand_id
1 'polypeptide(L)'
;MGWTSGRRVAVAAALFIGAAVAGGGALAQAGGAGAKAVVARQNNFKQLGQANKALSDELKKGSPDKGVITANAQKVASLSAQVPTWFPKGSGPEAGVKTNAKPEVWSDAAGFSAAANRAGAEAAKLRQVSLGGDFDAIRAQARATGAACKGCHDKYRVPEKR
;
A
#
# COMPACT_ATOMS: atom_id res chain seq x y z
N MET A 1 -32.39 30.41 83.09
CA MET A 1 -30.94 30.72 83.10
C MET A 1 -30.20 29.63 82.35
N GLY A 2 -29.40 30.00 81.33
CA GLY A 2 -28.47 29.14 80.55
C GLY A 2 -29.17 28.23 79.53
N TRP A 3 -29.22 28.47 78.21
CA TRP A 3 -28.23 28.88 77.20
C TRP A 3 -27.23 27.77 76.84
N THR A 4 -27.56 27.00 75.78
CA THR A 4 -26.66 26.50 74.73
C THR A 4 -27.54 26.26 73.47
N SER A 5 -27.49 27.12 72.45
CA SER A 5 -26.57 27.07 71.29
C SER A 5 -26.63 25.67 70.63
N GLY A 6 -27.39 25.42 69.56
CA GLY A 6 -27.48 26.18 68.33
C GLY A 6 -26.49 25.61 67.31
N ARG A 7 -26.95 24.73 66.40
CA ARG A 7 -26.34 24.51 65.08
C ARG A 7 -27.43 24.12 64.08
N ARG A 8 -27.76 25.09 63.24
CA ARG A 8 -28.60 24.94 62.06
C ARG A 8 -27.75 24.46 60.87
N VAL A 9 -28.35 23.54 60.11
CA VAL A 9 -28.39 23.47 58.63
C VAL A 9 -27.07 23.21 57.88
N ALA A 10 -27.04 22.11 57.12
CA ALA A 10 -26.94 22.16 55.66
C ALA A 10 -27.29 20.79 55.06
N VAL A 11 -28.43 20.73 54.37
CA VAL A 11 -28.69 19.73 53.33
C VAL A 11 -27.91 20.19 52.10
N ALA A 12 -27.10 19.31 51.52
CA ALA A 12 -26.60 19.47 50.16
C ALA A 12 -26.62 18.12 49.46
N ALA A 13 -27.49 18.04 48.47
CA ALA A 13 -27.67 16.93 47.55
C ALA A 13 -26.37 16.63 46.79
N ALA A 14 -25.90 15.38 46.84
CA ALA A 14 -24.90 14.90 45.90
C ALA A 14 -25.60 14.45 44.63
N LEU A 15 -25.50 15.30 43.61
CA LEU A 15 -25.93 15.09 42.23
C LEU A 15 -25.32 13.79 41.65
N PHE A 16 -26.18 12.90 41.15
CA PHE A 16 -25.84 12.05 40.03
C PHE A 16 -25.62 12.94 38.80
N ILE A 17 -24.44 12.86 38.15
CA ILE A 17 -24.21 13.01 36.71
C ILE A 17 -22.71 12.72 36.46
N GLY A 18 -22.42 11.89 35.46
CA GLY A 18 -21.07 11.67 34.97
C GLY A 18 -20.85 10.29 34.36
N ALA A 19 -21.65 9.95 33.34
CA ALA A 19 -21.49 8.75 32.55
C ALA A 19 -20.04 8.62 32.04
N ALA A 20 -19.46 7.43 32.27
CA ALA A 20 -18.20 7.03 31.69
C ALA A 20 -18.33 7.00 30.16
N VAL A 21 -17.86 8.05 29.48
CA VAL A 21 -17.60 7.99 28.05
C VAL A 21 -16.25 7.31 27.85
N ALA A 22 -16.25 5.98 27.96
CA ALA A 22 -15.27 5.14 27.30
C ALA A 22 -15.60 5.11 25.79
N GLY A 23 -15.43 6.26 25.13
CA GLY A 23 -15.65 6.42 23.70
C GLY A 23 -14.31 6.43 22.99
N GLY A 24 -13.97 5.33 22.33
CA GLY A 24 -12.73 5.12 21.60
C GLY A 24 -12.49 6.17 20.52
N GLY A 25 -11.69 7.18 20.85
CA GLY A 25 -10.91 7.94 19.89
C GLY A 25 -9.49 7.40 19.90
N ALA A 26 -9.21 6.35 19.11
CA ALA A 26 -7.84 6.07 18.72
C ALA A 26 -7.36 7.26 17.89
N LEU A 27 -6.81 8.27 18.57
CA LEU A 27 -6.08 9.36 17.93
C LEU A 27 -5.06 8.71 17.02
N ALA A 28 -5.19 8.96 15.73
CA ALA A 28 -4.24 8.57 14.72
C ALA A 28 -2.85 9.03 15.16
N GLN A 29 -2.06 8.12 15.71
CA GLN A 29 -0.64 8.36 15.91
C GLN A 29 -0.05 8.50 14.51
N ALA A 30 0.34 9.71 14.13
CA ALA A 30 1.25 9.91 13.03
C ALA A 30 2.49 9.01 13.31
N GLY A 31 2.60 7.89 12.58
CA GLY A 31 3.57 6.83 12.86
C GLY A 31 3.02 5.45 13.25
N GLY A 32 1.70 5.23 13.23
CA GLY A 32 1.08 3.91 13.45
C GLY A 32 1.47 2.85 12.40
N ALA A 33 1.17 1.58 12.66
CA ALA A 33 1.55 0.45 11.78
C ALA A 33 1.10 0.62 10.33
N GLY A 34 -0.11 1.18 10.11
CA GLY A 34 -0.63 1.49 8.78
C GLY A 34 0.22 2.53 8.03
N ALA A 35 0.65 3.60 8.72
CA ALA A 35 1.52 4.62 8.14
C ALA A 35 2.89 4.05 7.75
N LYS A 36 3.48 3.20 8.61
CA LYS A 36 4.74 2.50 8.30
C LYS A 36 4.60 1.59 7.07
N ALA A 37 3.48 0.87 6.95
CA ALA A 37 3.20 0.05 5.78
C ALA A 37 3.06 0.87 4.49
N VAL A 38 2.47 2.08 4.56
CA VAL A 38 2.37 3.00 3.41
C VAL A 38 3.75 3.40 2.91
N VAL A 39 4.63 3.84 3.81
CA VAL A 39 6.00 4.23 3.45
C VAL A 39 6.77 3.04 2.87
N ALA A 40 6.69 1.87 3.52
CA ALA A 40 7.35 0.66 3.06
C ALA A 40 6.90 0.25 1.65
N ARG A 41 5.58 0.20 1.38
CA ARG A 41 5.08 -0.18 0.06
C ARG A 41 5.47 0.83 -1.02
N GLN A 42 5.48 2.13 -0.71
CA GLN A 42 5.91 3.16 -1.66
C GLN A 42 7.38 2.99 -2.06
N ASN A 43 8.25 2.68 -1.09
CA ASN A 43 9.65 2.36 -1.36
C ASN A 43 9.79 1.10 -2.23
N ASN A 44 9.02 0.04 -1.94
CA ASN A 44 9.03 -1.17 -2.75
C ASN A 44 8.53 -0.91 -4.19
N PHE A 45 7.45 -0.14 -4.36
CA PHE A 45 6.98 0.26 -5.69
C PHE A 45 7.99 1.15 -6.43
N LYS A 46 8.73 2.01 -5.74
CA LYS A 46 9.82 2.79 -6.34
C LYS A 46 10.92 1.87 -6.88
N GLN A 47 11.34 0.87 -6.11
CA GLN A 47 12.32 -0.12 -6.54
C GLN A 47 11.82 -0.98 -7.71
N LEU A 48 10.55 -1.39 -7.67
CA LEU A 48 9.90 -2.13 -8.75
C LEU A 48 9.85 -1.29 -10.04
N GLY A 49 9.43 -0.02 -9.94
CA GLY A 49 9.39 0.92 -11.05
C GLY A 49 10.77 1.21 -11.63
N GLN A 50 11.80 1.34 -10.79
CA GLN A 50 13.19 1.50 -11.23
C GLN A 50 13.69 0.29 -12.02
N ALA A 51 13.45 -0.92 -11.52
CA ALA A 51 13.83 -2.15 -12.21
C ALA A 51 13.11 -2.28 -13.56
N ASN A 52 11.80 -2.02 -13.58
CA ASN A 52 11.03 -2.04 -14.82
C ASN A 52 11.52 -0.99 -15.84
N LYS A 53 11.87 0.21 -15.37
CA LYS A 53 12.44 1.27 -16.23
C LYS A 53 13.79 0.83 -16.79
N ALA A 54 14.70 0.32 -15.96
CA ALA A 54 16.01 -0.14 -16.41
C ALA A 54 15.90 -1.25 -17.46
N LEU A 55 15.03 -2.24 -17.24
CA LEU A 55 14.72 -3.27 -18.23
C LEU A 55 14.18 -2.67 -19.53
N SER A 56 13.20 -1.76 -19.43
CA SER A 56 12.54 -1.17 -20.60
C SER A 56 13.48 -0.30 -21.41
N ASP A 57 14.39 0.43 -20.76
CA ASP A 57 15.36 1.28 -21.44
C ASP A 57 16.49 0.45 -22.07
N GLU A 58 16.91 -0.63 -21.44
CA GLU A 58 17.87 -1.58 -22.02
C GLU A 58 17.33 -2.18 -23.33
N LEU A 59 16.07 -2.61 -23.34
CA LEU A 59 15.42 -3.20 -24.52
C LEU A 59 15.27 -2.23 -25.72
N LYS A 60 15.38 -0.91 -25.48
CA LYS A 60 15.33 0.13 -26.52
C LYS A 60 16.68 0.42 -27.14
N LYS A 61 17.78 -0.05 -26.57
CA LYS A 61 19.11 0.14 -27.15
C LYS A 61 19.24 -0.62 -28.46
N GLY A 62 20.09 -0.13 -29.36
CA GLY A 62 20.43 -0.82 -30.60
C GLY A 62 21.14 -2.16 -30.36
N SER A 63 21.88 -2.28 -29.25
CA SER A 63 22.51 -3.52 -28.78
C SER A 63 22.19 -3.72 -27.30
N PRO A 64 21.08 -4.40 -26.96
CA PRO A 64 20.68 -4.63 -25.57
C PRO A 64 21.56 -5.64 -24.83
N ASP A 65 21.87 -5.36 -23.56
CA ASP A 65 22.56 -6.31 -22.68
C ASP A 65 21.57 -7.28 -22.02
N LYS A 66 21.71 -8.59 -22.33
CA LYS A 66 20.83 -9.64 -21.77
C LYS A 66 20.97 -9.78 -20.25
N GLY A 67 22.17 -9.61 -19.71
CA GLY A 67 22.43 -9.70 -18.26
C GLY A 67 21.68 -8.61 -17.49
N VAL A 68 21.74 -7.37 -17.98
CA VAL A 68 20.99 -6.24 -17.42
C VAL A 68 19.48 -6.48 -17.49
N ILE A 69 18.98 -6.98 -18.63
CA ILE A 69 17.56 -7.32 -18.80
C ILE A 69 17.14 -8.39 -17.79
N THR A 70 17.89 -9.49 -17.72
CA THR A 70 17.56 -10.65 -16.85
C THR A 70 17.56 -10.25 -15.38
N ALA A 71 18.58 -9.51 -14.93
CA ALA A 71 18.70 -9.06 -13.54
C ALA A 71 17.50 -8.18 -13.13
N ASN A 72 17.09 -7.25 -14.01
CA ASN A 72 15.94 -6.40 -13.74
C ASN A 72 14.61 -7.16 -13.85
N ALA A 73 14.46 -8.10 -14.78
CA ALA A 73 13.28 -8.97 -14.89
C ALA A 73 13.09 -9.81 -13.62
N GLN A 74 14.18 -10.33 -13.05
CA GLN A 74 14.14 -11.04 -11.78
C GLN A 74 13.69 -10.15 -10.62
N LYS A 75 14.19 -8.91 -10.54
CA LYS A 75 13.75 -7.95 -9.52
C LYS A 75 12.28 -7.58 -9.68
N VAL A 76 11.82 -7.38 -10.91
CA VAL A 76 10.40 -7.14 -11.24
C VAL A 76 9.53 -8.31 -10.79
N ALA A 77 9.91 -9.55 -11.11
CA ALA A 77 9.18 -10.75 -10.67
C ALA A 77 9.13 -10.88 -9.14
N SER A 78 10.26 -10.74 -8.46
CA SER A 78 10.36 -10.90 -7.01
C SER A 78 9.52 -9.86 -6.24
N LEU A 79 9.59 -8.59 -6.64
CA LEU A 79 8.80 -7.54 -6.00
C LEU A 79 7.31 -7.64 -6.34
N SER A 80 6.96 -7.97 -7.59
CA SER A 80 5.56 -8.10 -8.00
C SER A 80 4.82 -9.22 -7.25
N ALA A 81 5.51 -10.33 -6.97
CA ALA A 81 4.95 -11.44 -6.19
C ALA A 81 4.59 -11.05 -4.74
N GLN A 82 5.23 -10.02 -4.19
CA GLN A 82 5.00 -9.57 -2.81
C GLN A 82 3.89 -8.52 -2.70
N VAL A 83 3.47 -7.90 -3.82
CA VAL A 83 2.47 -6.80 -3.83
C VAL A 83 1.23 -7.09 -2.99
N PRO A 84 0.60 -8.29 -3.01
CA PRO A 84 -0.58 -8.57 -2.21
C PRO A 84 -0.39 -8.38 -0.70
N THR A 85 0.85 -8.49 -0.19
CA THR A 85 1.15 -8.41 1.24
C THR A 85 1.37 -6.98 1.75
N TRP A 86 1.47 -6.00 0.84
CA TRP A 86 1.87 -4.63 1.16
C TRP A 86 0.72 -3.72 1.63
N PHE A 87 -0.51 -4.22 1.68
CA PHE A 87 -1.72 -3.44 1.93
C PHE A 87 -2.49 -3.92 3.18
N PRO A 88 -1.87 -3.94 4.37
CA PRO A 88 -2.58 -4.32 5.58
C PRO A 88 -3.76 -3.37 5.85
N LYS A 89 -4.77 -3.85 6.59
CA LYS A 89 -5.91 -3.03 7.03
C LYS A 89 -5.41 -1.81 7.82
N GLY A 90 -6.07 -0.66 7.66
CA GLY A 90 -5.68 0.58 8.31
C GLY A 90 -4.49 1.29 7.64
N SER A 91 -4.10 0.85 6.45
CA SER A 91 -3.05 1.49 5.65
C SER A 91 -3.61 2.29 4.46
N GLY A 92 -4.90 2.61 4.48
CA GLY A 92 -5.54 3.51 3.53
C GLY A 92 -5.38 4.99 3.84
N PRO A 93 -6.18 5.87 3.21
CA PRO A 93 -6.16 7.30 3.49
C PRO A 93 -6.31 7.65 4.98
N GLU A 94 -7.00 6.81 5.75
CA GLU A 94 -7.17 6.91 7.19
C GLU A 94 -5.86 6.81 8.01
N ALA A 95 -4.77 6.32 7.40
CA ALA A 95 -3.47 6.18 8.05
C ALA A 95 -2.75 7.51 8.35
N GLY A 96 -3.31 8.65 7.92
CA GLY A 96 -2.75 9.98 8.18
C GLY A 96 -1.47 10.30 7.39
N VAL A 97 -1.08 9.46 6.44
CA VAL A 97 0.04 9.68 5.52
C VAL A 97 -0.42 9.63 4.07
N LYS A 98 0.23 10.40 3.19
CA LYS A 98 -0.17 10.48 1.78
C LYS A 98 -0.09 9.09 1.13
N THR A 99 -1.20 8.66 0.54
CA THR A 99 -1.26 7.44 -0.26
C THR A 99 -2.11 7.62 -1.50
N ASN A 100 -1.69 6.98 -2.60
CA ASN A 100 -2.47 6.90 -3.84
C ASN A 100 -3.25 5.58 -3.91
N ALA A 101 -3.25 4.76 -2.87
CA ALA A 101 -4.12 3.58 -2.81
C ALA A 101 -5.56 4.05 -2.65
N LYS A 102 -6.45 3.64 -3.55
CA LYS A 102 -7.88 3.95 -3.42
C LYS A 102 -8.54 3.01 -2.39
N PRO A 103 -9.67 3.40 -1.77
CA PRO A 103 -10.39 2.55 -0.80
C PRO A 103 -10.77 1.16 -1.34
N GLU A 104 -10.95 1.03 -2.66
CA GLU A 104 -11.28 -0.21 -3.35
C GLU A 104 -10.24 -1.31 -3.17
N VAL A 105 -9.00 -0.98 -2.77
CA VAL A 105 -8.02 -2.00 -2.37
C VAL A 105 -8.56 -2.90 -1.25
N TRP A 106 -9.31 -2.32 -0.30
CA TRP A 106 -9.86 -3.05 0.84
C TRP A 106 -11.32 -3.45 0.65
N SER A 107 -12.15 -2.58 0.04
CA SER A 107 -13.56 -2.94 -0.20
C SER A 107 -13.75 -3.97 -1.32
N ASP A 108 -12.80 -4.07 -2.25
CA ASP A 108 -12.72 -5.10 -3.29
C ASP A 108 -11.40 -5.88 -3.18
N ALA A 109 -11.16 -6.44 -1.98
CA ALA A 109 -9.91 -7.17 -1.68
C ALA A 109 -9.68 -8.37 -2.61
N ALA A 110 -10.75 -9.07 -3.01
CA ALA A 110 -10.65 -10.21 -3.94
C ALA A 110 -10.22 -9.76 -5.35
N GLY A 111 -10.84 -8.69 -5.88
CA GLY A 111 -10.45 -8.14 -7.17
C GLY A 111 -9.03 -7.55 -7.15
N PHE A 112 -8.66 -6.88 -6.06
CA PHE A 112 -7.30 -6.36 -5.87
C PHE A 112 -6.27 -7.50 -5.88
N SER A 113 -6.51 -8.55 -5.08
CA SER A 113 -5.65 -9.73 -5.03
C SER A 113 -5.52 -10.40 -6.41
N ALA A 114 -6.63 -10.56 -7.13
CA ALA A 114 -6.61 -11.11 -8.49
C ALA A 114 -5.79 -10.26 -9.46
N ALA A 115 -5.96 -8.93 -9.44
CA ALA A 115 -5.19 -8.02 -10.29
C ALA A 115 -3.69 -8.01 -9.95
N ALA A 116 -3.35 -8.02 -8.66
CA ALA A 116 -1.97 -8.09 -8.18
C ALA A 116 -1.31 -9.43 -8.57
N ASN A 117 -2.01 -10.55 -8.38
CA ASN A 117 -1.52 -11.88 -8.76
C ASN A 117 -1.34 -12.01 -10.27
N ARG A 118 -2.22 -11.42 -11.08
CA ARG A 118 -2.06 -11.37 -12.53
C ARG A 118 -0.79 -10.61 -12.92
N ALA A 119 -0.53 -9.45 -12.32
CA ALA A 119 0.70 -8.70 -12.57
C ALA A 119 1.95 -9.50 -12.15
N GLY A 120 1.89 -10.18 -10.99
CA GLY A 120 2.94 -11.09 -10.54
C GLY A 120 3.20 -12.25 -11.52
N ALA A 121 2.16 -12.85 -12.07
CA ALA A 121 2.27 -13.92 -13.05
C ALA A 121 2.92 -13.45 -14.36
N GLU A 122 2.54 -12.29 -14.90
CA GLU A 122 3.17 -11.73 -16.10
C GLU A 122 4.63 -11.33 -15.84
N ALA A 123 4.94 -10.80 -14.65
CA ALA A 123 6.31 -10.53 -14.23
C ALA A 123 7.15 -11.82 -14.13
N ALA A 124 6.58 -12.91 -13.62
CA ALA A 124 7.25 -14.21 -13.59
C ALA A 124 7.53 -14.75 -15.00
N LYS A 125 6.58 -14.63 -15.94
CA LYS A 125 6.78 -14.96 -17.36
C LYS A 125 7.89 -14.11 -17.98
N LEU A 126 7.91 -12.80 -17.70
CA LEU A 126 8.98 -11.90 -18.16
C LEU A 126 10.36 -12.37 -17.71
N ARG A 127 10.50 -12.76 -16.43
CA ARG A 127 11.73 -13.36 -15.94
C ARG A 127 12.11 -14.61 -16.73
N GLN A 128 11.17 -15.52 -16.99
CA GLN A 128 11.47 -16.75 -17.74
C GLN A 128 11.92 -16.45 -19.17
N VAL A 129 11.19 -15.61 -19.89
CA VAL A 129 11.53 -15.23 -21.27
C VAL A 129 12.86 -14.49 -21.34
N SER A 130 13.21 -13.67 -20.33
CA SER A 130 14.49 -12.96 -20.29
C SER A 130 15.74 -13.86 -20.21
N LEU A 131 15.59 -15.11 -19.78
CA LEU A 131 16.70 -16.07 -19.75
C LEU A 131 17.14 -16.49 -21.18
N GLY A 132 16.21 -16.42 -22.13
CA GLY A 132 16.44 -16.68 -23.55
C GLY A 132 17.16 -15.54 -24.27
N GLY A 133 17.48 -15.72 -25.55
CA GLY A 133 18.16 -14.73 -26.39
C GLY A 133 17.26 -13.91 -27.31
N ASP A 134 15.95 -14.15 -27.31
CA ASP A 134 15.00 -13.50 -28.21
C ASP A 134 14.52 -12.17 -27.61
N PHE A 135 15.15 -11.07 -28.04
CA PHE A 135 14.78 -9.73 -27.57
C PHE A 135 13.38 -9.29 -27.99
N ASP A 136 12.83 -9.80 -29.09
CA ASP A 136 11.46 -9.45 -29.50
C ASP A 136 10.42 -10.15 -28.63
N ALA A 137 10.65 -11.41 -28.28
CA ALA A 137 9.86 -12.11 -27.27
C ALA A 137 9.92 -11.40 -25.91
N ILE A 138 11.09 -10.94 -25.48
CA ILE A 138 11.23 -10.19 -24.23
C ILE A 138 10.46 -8.86 -24.30
N ARG A 139 10.53 -8.11 -25.41
CA ARG A 139 9.76 -6.87 -25.59
C ARG A 139 8.25 -7.14 -25.55
N ALA A 140 7.78 -8.20 -26.20
CA ALA A 140 6.37 -8.59 -26.18
C ALA A 140 5.90 -8.89 -24.75
N GLN A 141 6.67 -9.68 -24.01
CA GLN A 141 6.33 -10.01 -22.62
C GLN A 141 6.44 -8.79 -21.70
N ALA A 142 7.39 -7.88 -21.91
CA ALA A 142 7.50 -6.63 -21.15
C ALA A 142 6.26 -5.74 -21.34
N ARG A 143 5.70 -5.67 -22.57
CA ARG A 143 4.42 -4.99 -22.84
C ARG A 143 3.26 -5.65 -22.11
N ALA A 144 3.17 -6.98 -22.14
CA ALA A 144 2.13 -7.73 -21.43
C ALA A 144 2.17 -7.48 -19.91
N THR A 145 3.38 -7.50 -19.31
CA THR A 145 3.59 -7.15 -17.90
C THR A 145 3.17 -5.71 -17.62
N GLY A 146 3.57 -4.76 -18.45
CA GLY A 146 3.15 -3.36 -18.33
C GLY A 146 1.63 -3.17 -18.37
N ALA A 147 0.93 -3.89 -19.26
CA ALA A 147 -0.52 -3.88 -19.34
C ALA A 147 -1.19 -4.43 -18.07
N ALA A 148 -0.65 -5.50 -17.48
CA ALA A 148 -1.14 -6.04 -16.20
C ALA A 148 -0.94 -5.05 -15.04
N CYS A 149 0.24 -4.41 -14.96
CA CYS A 149 0.49 -3.33 -14.00
C CYS A 149 -0.52 -2.18 -14.16
N LYS A 150 -0.80 -1.77 -15.41
CA LYS A 150 -1.78 -0.73 -15.71
C LYS A 150 -3.19 -1.13 -15.26
N GLY A 151 -3.63 -2.36 -15.55
CA GLY A 151 -4.95 -2.85 -15.17
C GLY A 151 -5.20 -2.78 -13.66
N CYS A 152 -4.19 -3.09 -12.83
CA CYS A 152 -4.28 -2.90 -11.38
C CYS A 152 -4.33 -1.40 -11.01
N HIS A 153 -3.43 -0.59 -11.56
CA HIS A 153 -3.35 0.84 -11.23
C HIS A 153 -4.62 1.62 -11.62
N ASP A 154 -5.21 1.35 -12.78
CA ASP A 154 -6.42 2.05 -13.24
C ASP A 154 -7.56 1.91 -12.20
N LYS A 155 -7.72 0.70 -11.65
CA LYS A 155 -8.79 0.39 -10.70
C LYS A 155 -8.45 0.81 -9.27
N TYR A 156 -7.23 0.54 -8.80
CA TYR A 156 -6.89 0.62 -7.37
C TYR A 156 -5.92 1.74 -6.98
N ARG A 157 -5.41 2.51 -7.95
CA ARG A 157 -4.50 3.64 -7.69
C ARG A 157 -5.08 4.95 -8.19
N VAL A 158 -5.00 5.99 -7.38
CA VAL A 158 -5.30 7.37 -7.81
C VAL A 158 -4.27 7.72 -8.90
N PRO A 159 -4.71 8.20 -10.09
CA PRO A 159 -3.80 8.66 -11.12
C PRO A 159 -2.92 9.79 -10.58
N GLU A 160 -1.61 9.70 -10.79
CA GLU A 160 -0.74 10.84 -10.54
C GLU A 160 -0.92 11.85 -11.68
N LYS A 161 -1.27 13.08 -11.34
CA LYS A 161 -1.13 14.20 -12.27
C LYS A 161 0.38 14.42 -12.44
N ARG A 162 0.90 14.08 -13.62
CA ARG A 162 2.26 14.43 -14.03
C ARG A 162 2.27 15.81 -14.67
#